data_AF-A0AAU4CRW9-F1
#
_entry.id   AF-A0AAU4CRW9-F1
#
_cell.length_a   1.000
_cell.length_b   1.000
_cell.length_c   1.000
_cell.angle_alpha   90.00
_cell.angle_beta   90.00
_cell.angle_gamma   90.00
#
_symmetry.space_group_name_H-M   'P 1'
#
loop_
_entity.id
_entity.type
_entity.pdbx_description
1 polymer ?
#
loop_
_entity_poly.entity_id
_entity_poly.type
_entity_poly.pdbx_seq_one_letter_code
_entity_poly.pdbx_strand_id
1 'polypeptide(L)'
;MNTAPICGYCRQIVELRSGIVIPHWREDFSSSLCPASYRESTRVRWLRGEEFERYQLERAAKANRRRQQLRATHDVARRAMNPYDDDPVPAPELLPMHEGRRYVAVMLPGSGPADVWLPGKNRGEQRRFIGRFLPSTHGLRWNEKRGCWSVPTRHFLELARHLLRYNQVIMLGREFNPFEKCNGACRHATRPDCQCSCRAKYHGKGKWKAGWIEVNEFDTDYHGDSWHWTVFTRNTDGR
;
A
#
# COMPACT_ATOMS: atom_id res chain seq x y z
N MET A 1 -22.34 36.39 8.59
CA MET A 1 -22.26 35.00 8.10
C MET A 1 -20.84 34.77 7.59
N ASN A 2 -20.05 33.89 8.23
CA ASN A 2 -18.66 33.63 7.85
C ASN A 2 -18.62 32.82 6.55
N THR A 3 -18.36 33.48 5.43
CA THR A 3 -18.13 32.81 4.13
C THR A 3 -16.70 32.30 4.08
N ALA A 4 -16.52 30.99 4.20
CA ALA A 4 -15.21 30.38 4.02
C ALA A 4 -14.88 30.26 2.51
N PRO A 5 -13.76 30.82 2.03
CA PRO A 5 -13.36 30.65 0.64
C PRO A 5 -12.93 29.21 0.37
N ILE A 6 -13.37 28.62 -0.75
CA ILE A 6 -12.93 27.28 -1.18
C ILE A 6 -12.13 27.39 -2.47
N CYS A 7 -10.91 26.86 -2.42
CA CYS A 7 -10.03 26.77 -3.57
C CYS A 7 -10.70 25.93 -4.69
N GLY A 8 -10.88 26.52 -5.88
CA GLY A 8 -11.48 25.81 -7.03
C GLY A 8 -10.63 24.64 -7.55
N TYR A 9 -9.34 24.59 -7.22
CA TYR A 9 -8.41 23.54 -7.63
C TYR A 9 -8.42 22.34 -6.69
N CYS A 10 -8.10 22.53 -5.41
CA CYS A 10 -7.98 21.43 -4.45
C CYS A 10 -9.24 21.23 -3.60
N ARG A 11 -10.26 22.09 -3.74
CA ARG A 11 -11.53 22.04 -2.98
C ARG A 11 -11.36 22.12 -1.45
N GLN A 12 -10.26 22.70 -0.97
CA GLN A 12 -10.00 22.97 0.44
C GLN A 12 -10.46 24.38 0.83
N ILE A 13 -10.81 24.55 2.11
CA ILE A 13 -10.99 25.87 2.71
C ILE A 13 -9.64 26.56 2.74
N VAL A 14 -9.58 27.80 2.29
CA VAL A 14 -8.36 28.59 2.23
C VAL A 14 -8.53 29.92 2.95
N GLU A 15 -7.41 30.48 3.41
CA GLU A 15 -7.35 31.85 3.89
C GLU A 15 -6.97 32.78 2.72
N LEU A 16 -7.47 34.01 2.74
CA LEU A 16 -7.15 35.05 1.76
C LEU A 16 -6.43 36.21 2.44
N ARG A 17 -5.37 36.71 1.81
CA ARG A 17 -4.73 38.00 2.17
C ARG A 17 -4.79 38.92 0.96
N SER A 18 -5.48 40.05 1.10
CA SER A 18 -5.64 41.04 0.02
C SER A 18 -6.14 40.44 -1.31
N GLY A 19 -7.07 39.48 -1.23
CA GLY A 19 -7.62 38.80 -2.41
C GLY A 19 -6.72 37.72 -3.03
N ILE A 20 -5.60 37.39 -2.40
CA ILE A 20 -4.65 36.34 -2.81
C ILE A 20 -4.84 35.12 -1.90
N VAL A 21 -4.91 33.92 -2.50
CA VAL A 21 -4.96 32.66 -1.75
C VAL A 21 -3.64 32.42 -1.02
N ILE A 22 -3.71 32.35 0.31
CA ILE A 22 -2.54 32.00 1.13
C ILE A 22 -2.05 30.59 0.74
N PRO A 23 -0.72 30.39 0.69
CA PRO A 23 -0.15 29.08 0.38
C PRO A 23 -0.69 27.99 1.29
N HIS A 24 -1.18 26.92 0.68
CA HIS A 24 -1.68 25.76 1.40
C HIS A 24 -1.32 24.46 0.65
N TRP A 25 -1.27 23.38 1.40
CA TRP A 25 -0.89 22.06 0.91
C TRP A 25 -2.13 21.25 0.54
N ARG A 26 -2.04 20.47 -0.55
CA ARG A 26 -3.12 19.54 -0.91
C ARG A 26 -3.18 18.40 0.11
N GLU A 27 -4.38 18.11 0.63
CA GLU A 27 -4.61 17.01 1.59
C GLU A 27 -4.20 15.63 1.01
N ASP A 28 -4.28 15.46 -0.31
CA ASP A 28 -4.00 14.22 -1.03
C ASP A 28 -2.51 14.07 -1.45
N PHE A 29 -1.74 15.16 -1.41
CA PHE A 29 -0.32 15.19 -1.76
C PHE A 29 0.42 16.09 -0.78
N SER A 30 0.84 15.51 0.36
CA SER A 30 1.48 16.22 1.47
C SER A 30 2.85 16.85 1.15
N SER A 31 3.29 16.85 -0.11
CA SER A 31 4.60 17.32 -0.54
C SER A 31 4.57 18.37 -1.66
N SER A 32 3.39 18.80 -2.13
CA SER A 32 3.29 19.83 -3.17
C SER A 32 2.30 20.93 -2.78
N LEU A 33 2.73 22.19 -2.86
CA LEU A 33 1.86 23.36 -2.75
C LEU A 33 0.72 23.25 -3.77
N CYS A 34 -0.48 23.66 -3.35
CA CYS A 34 -1.62 23.72 -4.26
C CYS A 34 -1.30 24.68 -5.42
N PRO A 35 -1.57 24.35 -6.69
CA PRO A 35 -1.34 25.26 -7.83
C PRO A 35 -2.12 26.58 -7.77
N ALA A 36 -3.10 26.68 -6.87
CA ALA A 36 -3.84 27.90 -6.59
C ALA A 36 -3.17 28.81 -5.55
N SER A 37 -2.13 28.31 -4.87
CA SER A 37 -1.32 29.11 -3.95
C SER A 37 -0.75 30.30 -4.72
N TYR A 38 -0.88 31.50 -4.17
CA TYR A 38 -0.42 32.76 -4.79
C TYR A 38 -1.19 33.22 -6.03
N ARG A 39 -2.33 32.60 -6.38
CA ARG A 39 -3.19 33.11 -7.46
C ARG A 39 -4.23 34.08 -6.93
N GLU A 40 -4.55 35.09 -7.74
CA GLU A 40 -5.68 35.98 -7.49
C GLU A 40 -6.99 35.18 -7.37
N SER A 41 -7.87 35.64 -6.48
CA SER A 41 -9.11 34.98 -6.06
C SER A 41 -10.16 34.73 -7.15
N THR A 42 -9.92 35.10 -8.41
CA THR A 42 -10.88 34.94 -9.52
C THR A 42 -11.25 33.48 -9.81
N ARG A 43 -10.51 32.50 -9.26
CA ARG A 43 -10.79 31.05 -9.36
C ARG A 43 -11.30 30.41 -8.06
N VAL A 44 -11.65 31.19 -7.05
CA VAL A 44 -12.15 30.71 -5.74
C VAL A 44 -13.67 30.63 -5.77
N ARG A 45 -14.23 29.47 -5.45
CA ARG A 45 -15.70 29.30 -5.32
C ARG A 45 -16.09 29.61 -3.88
N TRP A 46 -17.11 30.45 -3.73
CA TRP A 46 -17.68 30.81 -2.43
C TRP A 46 -18.83 29.88 -2.11
N LEU A 47 -18.74 29.14 -1.00
CA LEU A 47 -19.92 28.47 -0.44
C LEU A 47 -20.59 29.42 0.56
N ARG A 48 -21.92 29.47 0.53
CA ARG A 48 -22.74 30.30 1.43
C ARG A 48 -23.94 29.49 1.93
N GLY A 49 -24.44 29.84 3.11
CA GLY A 49 -25.65 29.27 3.71
C GLY A 49 -25.66 27.74 3.66
N GLU A 50 -26.76 27.18 3.17
CA GLU A 50 -26.99 25.73 3.07
C GLU A 50 -25.90 24.97 2.29
N GLU A 51 -25.28 25.57 1.26
CA GLU A 51 -24.21 24.90 0.52
C GLU A 51 -22.96 24.69 1.38
N PHE A 52 -22.63 25.66 2.25
CA PHE A 52 -21.48 25.56 3.14
C PHE A 52 -21.74 24.54 4.25
N GLU A 53 -22.93 24.55 4.84
CA GLU A 53 -23.34 23.58 5.86
C GLU A 53 -23.34 22.16 5.29
N ARG A 54 -23.90 21.94 4.10
CA ARG A 54 -23.88 20.65 3.40
C ARG A 54 -22.45 20.15 3.16
N TYR A 55 -21.54 21.01 2.70
CA TYR A 55 -20.14 20.63 2.51
C TYR A 55 -19.44 20.24 3.82
N GLN A 56 -19.68 20.98 4.91
CA GLN A 56 -19.12 20.65 6.23
C GLN A 56 -19.66 19.30 6.74
N LEU A 57 -20.96 19.06 6.59
CA LEU A 57 -21.59 17.79 6.94
C LEU A 57 -21.03 16.63 6.11
N GLU A 58 -20.83 16.81 4.81
CA GLU A 58 -20.22 15.80 3.94
C GLU A 58 -18.77 15.48 4.35
N ARG A 59 -17.96 16.50 4.68
CA ARG A 59 -16.59 16.29 5.20
C ARG A 59 -16.61 15.57 6.54
N ALA A 60 -17.46 16.00 7.48
CA ALA A 60 -17.60 15.37 8.78
C ALA A 60 -18.04 13.90 8.64
N ALA A 61 -19.01 13.62 7.76
CA ALA A 61 -19.47 12.28 7.45
C ALA A 61 -18.35 11.43 6.82
N LYS A 62 -17.57 11.97 5.89
CA LYS A 62 -16.41 11.29 5.29
C LYS A 62 -15.34 10.97 6.35
N ALA A 63 -15.05 11.91 7.25
CA ALA A 63 -14.13 11.69 8.37
C ALA A 63 -14.65 10.64 9.35
N ASN A 64 -15.95 10.65 9.66
CA ASN A 64 -16.57 9.67 10.55
C ASN A 64 -16.56 8.25 9.94
N ARG A 65 -16.92 8.11 8.66
CA ARG A 65 -16.79 6.84 7.92
C ARG A 65 -15.36 6.29 7.97
N ARG A 66 -14.36 7.16 7.76
CA ARG A 66 -12.94 6.77 7.87
C ARG A 66 -12.57 6.30 9.27
N ARG A 67 -13.05 6.97 10.33
CA ARG A 67 -12.83 6.57 11.73
C ARG A 67 -13.50 5.23 12.05
N GLN A 68 -14.74 5.02 11.61
CA GLN A 68 -15.46 3.76 11.79
C GLN A 68 -14.75 2.60 11.09
N GLN A 69 -14.29 2.80 9.85
CA GLN A 69 -13.51 1.81 9.10
C GLN A 69 -12.18 1.49 9.81
N LEU A 70 -11.48 2.50 10.36
CA LEU A 70 -10.26 2.27 11.15
C LEU A 70 -10.53 1.46 12.43
N ARG A 71 -11.64 1.72 13.13
CA ARG A 71 -12.05 0.98 14.33
C ARG A 71 -12.39 -0.48 14.02
N ALA A 72 -13.26 -0.73 13.04
CA ALA A 72 -13.64 -2.08 12.64
C ALA A 72 -12.40 -2.92 12.29
N THR A 73 -11.45 -2.30 11.58
CA THR A 73 -10.24 -3.00 11.18
C THR A 73 -9.24 -3.20 12.32
N HIS A 74 -9.25 -2.35 13.35
CA HIS A 74 -8.55 -2.60 14.63
C HIS A 74 -9.17 -3.76 15.41
N ASP A 75 -10.49 -3.83 15.47
CA ASP A 75 -11.19 -4.90 16.18
C ASP A 75 -10.95 -6.26 15.52
N VAL A 76 -10.94 -6.35 14.18
CA VAL A 76 -10.55 -7.57 13.46
C VAL A 76 -9.11 -7.97 13.80
N ALA A 77 -8.16 -7.03 13.76
CA ALA A 77 -6.78 -7.32 14.12
C ALA A 77 -6.63 -7.77 15.59
N ARG A 78 -7.43 -7.21 16.50
CA ARG A 78 -7.44 -7.59 17.92
C ARG A 78 -8.06 -8.98 18.11
N ARG A 79 -9.18 -9.29 17.45
CA ARG A 79 -9.81 -10.63 17.48
C ARG A 79 -8.91 -11.70 16.88
N ALA A 80 -8.15 -11.36 15.83
CA ALA A 80 -7.20 -12.27 15.22
C ALA A 80 -5.97 -12.56 16.10
N MET A 81 -5.66 -11.69 17.07
CA MET A 81 -4.60 -11.89 18.06
C MET A 81 -5.17 -12.56 19.31
N ASN A 82 -5.30 -13.88 19.27
CA ASN A 82 -5.47 -14.66 20.50
C ASN A 82 -4.09 -14.76 21.18
N PRO A 83 -3.93 -14.29 22.43
CA PRO A 83 -2.64 -14.39 23.14
C PRO A 83 -2.23 -15.84 23.45
N TYR A 84 -3.12 -16.81 23.25
CA TYR A 84 -2.88 -18.25 23.42
C TYR A 84 -2.79 -19.00 22.08
N ASP A 85 -2.78 -18.29 20.94
CA ASP A 85 -2.53 -18.88 19.63
C ASP A 85 -1.02 -18.98 19.41
N ASP A 86 -0.46 -20.10 19.89
CA ASP A 86 0.95 -20.44 19.76
C ASP A 86 1.27 -21.23 18.49
N ASP A 87 0.24 -21.66 17.75
CA ASP A 87 0.40 -22.46 16.55
C ASP A 87 1.04 -21.63 15.41
N PRO A 88 2.02 -22.18 14.69
CA PRO A 88 2.54 -21.54 13.49
C PRO A 88 1.42 -21.30 12.48
N VAL A 89 1.39 -20.09 11.92
CA VAL A 89 0.42 -19.79 10.85
C VAL A 89 0.73 -20.68 9.64
N PRO A 90 -0.24 -21.48 9.15
CA PRO A 90 -0.03 -22.31 7.98
C PRO A 90 0.30 -21.45 6.77
N ALA A 91 1.04 -22.01 5.81
CA ALA A 91 1.33 -21.29 4.58
C ALA A 91 0.03 -21.03 3.79
N PRO A 92 -0.14 -19.82 3.20
CA PRO A 92 -1.24 -19.56 2.29
C PRO A 92 -1.21 -20.55 1.13
N GLU A 93 -2.37 -21.05 0.72
CA GLU A 93 -2.47 -22.03 -0.38
C GLU A 93 -1.87 -21.50 -1.68
N LEU A 94 -2.01 -20.20 -1.94
CA LEU A 94 -1.44 -19.55 -3.12
C LEU A 94 0.09 -19.53 -3.13
N LEU A 95 0.77 -19.74 -1.99
CA LEU A 95 2.22 -19.65 -1.88
C LEU A 95 2.84 -20.97 -2.37
N PRO A 96 3.50 -20.98 -3.54
CA PRO A 96 4.08 -22.19 -4.08
C PRO A 96 5.29 -22.63 -3.25
N MET A 97 5.59 -23.92 -3.33
CA MET A 97 6.88 -24.43 -2.90
C MET A 97 7.95 -24.09 -3.93
N HIS A 98 9.14 -23.73 -3.45
CA HIS A 98 10.33 -23.59 -4.24
C HIS A 98 11.42 -24.47 -3.62
N GLU A 99 11.97 -25.43 -4.38
CA GLU A 99 12.96 -26.39 -3.90
C GLU A 99 12.51 -27.16 -2.64
N GLY A 100 11.24 -27.57 -2.62
CA GLY A 100 10.65 -28.29 -1.49
C GLY A 100 10.43 -27.45 -0.22
N ARG A 101 10.60 -26.12 -0.29
CA ARG A 101 10.44 -25.21 0.85
C ARG A 101 9.53 -24.03 0.51
N ARG A 102 8.94 -23.42 1.54
CA ARG A 102 8.27 -22.12 1.43
C ARG A 102 9.09 -21.08 2.17
N TYR A 103 9.47 -20.04 1.47
CA TYR A 103 10.25 -18.94 2.03
C TYR A 103 9.33 -17.87 2.62
N VAL A 104 9.93 -16.92 3.35
CA VAL A 104 9.26 -15.67 3.70
C VAL A 104 8.72 -15.03 2.42
N ALA A 105 7.44 -14.70 2.41
CA ALA A 105 6.76 -14.24 1.21
C ALA A 105 6.09 -12.88 1.40
N VAL A 106 6.19 -12.03 0.38
CA VAL A 106 5.31 -10.88 0.19
C VAL A 106 4.58 -11.03 -1.13
N MET A 107 3.26 -10.98 -1.08
CA MET A 107 2.38 -11.22 -2.21
C MET A 107 1.64 -9.94 -2.52
N LEU A 108 1.80 -9.41 -3.72
CA LEU A 108 1.09 -8.24 -4.21
C LEU A 108 -0.05 -8.68 -5.11
N PRO A 109 -1.29 -8.73 -4.61
CA PRO A 109 -2.43 -8.92 -5.47
C PRO A 109 -2.58 -7.72 -6.39
N GLY A 110 -3.31 -7.93 -7.47
CA GLY A 110 -3.50 -6.95 -8.50
C GLY A 110 -4.33 -5.75 -8.04
N SER A 111 -5.20 -5.97 -7.06
CA SER A 111 -5.88 -4.93 -6.33
C SER A 111 -5.92 -5.23 -4.83
N GLY A 112 -5.92 -4.17 -4.01
CA GLY A 112 -5.98 -4.31 -2.57
C GLY A 112 -4.59 -4.39 -1.90
N PRO A 113 -4.55 -4.74 -0.61
CA PRO A 113 -3.33 -4.71 0.19
C PRO A 113 -2.37 -5.85 -0.18
N ALA A 114 -1.08 -5.67 0.09
CA ALA A 114 -0.09 -6.74 -0.07
C ALA A 114 -0.16 -7.68 1.13
N ASP A 115 -0.08 -8.98 0.89
CA ASP A 115 -0.09 -10.02 1.90
C ASP A 115 1.33 -10.48 2.26
N VAL A 116 1.54 -10.92 3.50
CA VAL A 116 2.84 -11.23 4.08
C VAL A 116 2.71 -12.47 4.93
N TRP A 117 3.62 -13.41 4.73
CA TRP A 117 3.68 -14.64 5.52
C TRP A 117 5.12 -14.99 5.92
N LEU A 118 5.29 -15.42 7.16
CA LEU A 118 6.57 -15.84 7.72
C LEU A 118 6.49 -17.30 8.22
N PRO A 119 7.34 -18.22 7.72
CA PRO A 119 7.32 -19.61 8.14
C PRO A 119 7.63 -19.76 9.64
N GLY A 120 6.99 -20.74 10.28
CA GLY A 120 7.30 -21.16 11.65
C GLY A 120 6.98 -20.13 12.74
N LYS A 121 6.18 -19.11 12.42
CA LYS A 121 5.77 -18.06 13.37
C LYS A 121 4.27 -18.06 13.58
N ASN A 122 3.86 -17.92 14.84
CA ASN A 122 2.44 -17.72 15.16
C ASN A 122 1.97 -16.30 14.77
N ARG A 123 0.66 -16.05 14.85
CA ARG A 123 0.08 -14.78 14.40
C ARG A 123 0.67 -13.57 15.11
N GLY A 124 0.85 -13.65 16.43
CA GLY A 124 1.38 -12.58 17.26
C GLY A 124 2.84 -12.26 16.96
N GLU A 125 3.67 -13.28 16.75
CA GLU A 125 5.06 -13.14 16.33
C GLU A 125 5.19 -12.50 14.95
N GLN A 126 4.41 -12.97 13.97
CA GLN A 126 4.40 -12.37 12.64
C GLN A 126 4.01 -10.91 12.69
N ARG A 127 2.94 -10.58 13.44
CA ARG A 127 2.48 -9.20 13.59
C ARG A 127 3.55 -8.31 14.20
N ARG A 128 4.18 -8.75 15.29
CA ARG A 128 5.26 -8.02 15.96
C ARG A 128 6.45 -7.79 15.04
N PHE A 129 6.84 -8.82 14.28
CA PHE A 129 7.95 -8.72 13.35
C PHE A 129 7.66 -7.76 12.20
N ILE A 130 6.52 -7.91 11.51
CA ILE A 130 6.10 -7.03 10.41
C ILE A 130 5.94 -5.59 10.90
N GLY A 131 5.34 -5.41 12.09
CA GLY A 131 5.10 -4.09 12.69
C GLY A 131 6.37 -3.26 12.92
N ARG A 132 7.55 -3.87 13.04
CA ARG A 132 8.84 -3.15 13.16
C ARG A 132 9.21 -2.35 11.90
N PHE A 133 8.65 -2.72 10.75
CA PHE A 133 8.99 -2.15 9.45
C PHE A 133 7.89 -1.28 8.86
N LEU A 134 6.79 -1.08 9.60
CA LEU A 134 5.68 -0.25 9.17
C LEU A 134 5.72 1.06 9.97
N PRO A 135 5.63 2.23 9.31
CA PRO A 135 5.50 3.52 9.99
C PRO A 135 4.30 3.59 10.94
N SER A 136 3.28 2.77 10.68
CA SER A 136 2.17 2.55 11.59
C SER A 136 1.56 1.17 11.40
N THR A 137 1.23 0.52 12.53
CA THR A 137 0.49 -0.75 12.55
C THR A 137 -1.00 -0.59 12.23
N HIS A 138 -1.49 0.65 12.08
CA HIS A 138 -2.86 0.95 11.62
C HIS A 138 -3.15 0.41 10.21
N GLY A 139 -2.17 -0.03 9.44
CA GLY A 139 -2.40 -0.70 8.15
C GLY A 139 -2.36 -2.22 8.20
N LEU A 140 -1.83 -2.82 9.27
CA LEU A 140 -1.56 -4.25 9.37
C LEU A 140 -2.82 -5.00 9.79
N ARG A 141 -3.34 -5.87 8.92
CA ARG A 141 -4.63 -6.57 9.07
C ARG A 141 -4.48 -8.05 8.87
N TRP A 142 -5.31 -8.83 9.54
CA TRP A 142 -5.41 -10.25 9.24
C TRP A 142 -6.31 -10.45 8.02
N ASN A 143 -5.83 -11.21 7.04
CA ASN A 143 -6.55 -11.62 5.85
C ASN A 143 -7.11 -13.02 6.09
N GLU A 144 -8.38 -13.09 6.52
CA GLU A 144 -9.02 -14.38 6.80
C GLU A 144 -9.08 -15.28 5.55
N LYS A 145 -9.29 -14.69 4.36
CA LYS A 145 -9.37 -15.42 3.10
C LYS A 145 -8.05 -16.11 2.73
N ARG A 146 -6.91 -15.45 2.98
CA ARG A 146 -5.58 -15.98 2.63
C ARG A 146 -4.79 -16.51 3.84
N GLY A 147 -5.35 -16.47 5.05
CA GLY A 147 -4.70 -16.94 6.27
C GLY A 147 -3.37 -16.26 6.59
N CYS A 148 -3.21 -14.97 6.30
CA CYS A 148 -1.94 -14.25 6.48
C CYS A 148 -2.14 -12.77 6.83
N TRP A 149 -1.05 -12.02 7.03
CA TRP A 149 -1.12 -10.60 7.36
C TRP A 149 -1.09 -9.73 6.10
N SER A 150 -2.05 -8.83 5.95
CA SER A 150 -2.05 -7.79 4.92
C SER A 150 -1.47 -6.47 5.41
N VAL A 151 -0.77 -5.77 4.52
CA VAL A 151 -0.24 -4.41 4.70
C VAL A 151 -0.66 -3.52 3.53
N PRO A 152 -0.77 -2.19 3.72
CA PRO A 152 -1.06 -1.29 2.60
C PRO A 152 -0.02 -1.42 1.50
N THR A 153 -0.47 -1.45 0.25
CA THR A 153 0.34 -1.73 -0.94
C THR A 153 1.59 -0.86 -1.08
N ARG A 154 1.50 0.41 -0.66
CA ARG A 154 2.65 1.34 -0.63
C ARG A 154 3.85 0.81 0.16
N HIS A 155 3.63 -0.08 1.13
CA HIS A 155 4.70 -0.69 1.95
C HIS A 155 5.26 -1.98 1.34
N PHE A 156 4.72 -2.48 0.23
CA PHE A 156 5.16 -3.74 -0.40
C PHE A 156 6.67 -3.78 -0.60
N LEU A 157 7.23 -2.77 -1.28
CA LEU A 157 8.64 -2.78 -1.66
C LEU A 157 9.56 -2.51 -0.46
N GLU A 158 9.16 -1.63 0.44
CA GLU A 158 9.90 -1.33 1.67
C GLU A 158 9.96 -2.56 2.58
N LEU A 159 8.82 -3.22 2.79
CA LEU A 159 8.75 -4.43 3.59
C LEU A 159 9.59 -5.55 2.97
N ALA A 160 9.50 -5.78 1.66
CA ALA A 160 10.34 -6.74 0.96
C ALA A 160 11.84 -6.48 1.17
N ARG A 161 12.30 -5.22 1.14
CA ARG A 161 13.69 -4.84 1.48
C ARG A 161 14.07 -5.25 2.89
N HIS A 162 13.20 -5.00 3.87
CA HIS A 162 13.48 -5.39 5.24
C HIS A 162 13.51 -6.91 5.39
N LEU A 163 12.54 -7.63 4.81
CA LEU A 163 12.51 -9.08 4.87
C LEU A 163 13.77 -9.69 4.25
N LEU A 164 14.25 -9.20 3.11
CA LEU A 164 15.49 -9.69 2.50
C LEU A 164 16.76 -9.35 3.31
N ARG A 165 16.73 -8.32 4.16
CA ARG A 165 17.86 -8.02 5.07
C ARG A 165 17.95 -9.02 6.22
N TYR A 166 16.80 -9.46 6.75
CA TYR A 166 16.71 -10.35 7.90
C TYR A 166 16.61 -11.83 7.54
N ASN A 167 16.30 -12.14 6.28
CA ASN A 167 16.17 -13.50 5.78
C ASN A 167 17.10 -13.67 4.58
N GLN A 168 17.77 -14.82 4.50
CA GLN A 168 18.69 -15.10 3.40
C GLN A 168 17.98 -15.11 2.05
N VAL A 169 16.77 -15.68 2.01
CA VAL A 169 15.95 -15.84 0.81
C VAL A 169 14.52 -15.38 1.11
N ILE A 170 13.91 -14.66 0.16
CA ILE A 170 12.48 -14.33 0.17
C ILE A 170 11.85 -14.66 -1.19
N MET A 171 10.53 -14.79 -1.18
CA MET A 171 9.71 -14.89 -2.38
C MET A 171 8.83 -13.64 -2.53
N LEU A 172 8.83 -13.05 -3.72
CA LEU A 172 7.87 -12.02 -4.08
C LEU A 172 6.88 -12.58 -5.10
N GLY A 173 5.62 -12.66 -4.69
CA GLY A 173 4.51 -12.97 -5.58
C GLY A 173 3.87 -11.68 -6.07
N ARG A 174 3.59 -11.58 -7.36
CA ARG A 174 2.84 -10.47 -7.96
C ARG A 174 1.79 -11.04 -8.88
N GLU A 175 0.54 -10.66 -8.65
CA GLU A 175 -0.51 -10.94 -9.63
C GLU A 175 -0.21 -10.16 -10.92
N PHE A 176 -0.42 -10.80 -12.06
CA PHE A 176 -0.30 -10.17 -13.37
C PHE A 176 -1.42 -10.64 -14.29
N ASN A 177 -1.77 -9.78 -15.24
CA ASN A 177 -2.71 -10.09 -16.30
C ASN A 177 -1.91 -10.47 -17.56
N PRO A 178 -1.97 -11.73 -18.03
CA PRO A 178 -1.24 -12.16 -19.21
C PRO A 178 -1.67 -11.44 -20.50
N PHE A 179 -2.88 -10.87 -20.52
CA PHE A 179 -3.43 -10.16 -21.68
C PHE A 179 -3.16 -8.64 -21.64
N GLU A 180 -2.77 -8.08 -20.49
CA GLU A 180 -2.54 -6.64 -20.36
C GLU A 180 -1.14 -6.25 -20.88
N LYS A 181 -1.10 -5.50 -21.99
CA LYS A 181 0.16 -5.03 -22.57
C LYS A 181 0.84 -3.98 -21.68
N CYS A 182 2.15 -4.14 -21.47
CA CYS A 182 2.97 -3.15 -20.77
C CYS A 182 3.02 -1.81 -21.52
N ASN A 183 2.58 -0.75 -20.87
CA ASN A 183 2.53 0.59 -21.44
C ASN A 183 3.58 1.54 -20.82
N GLY A 184 3.63 2.76 -21.35
CA GLY A 184 4.56 3.79 -20.88
C GLY A 184 4.34 4.18 -19.42
N ALA A 185 3.11 4.15 -18.90
CA ALA A 185 2.82 4.49 -17.50
C ALA A 185 3.48 3.48 -16.55
N CYS A 186 3.41 2.19 -16.83
CA CYS A 186 4.12 1.16 -16.06
C CYS A 186 5.65 1.36 -16.09
N ARG A 187 6.23 1.58 -17.28
CA ARG A 187 7.69 1.75 -17.41
C ARG A 187 8.23 2.96 -16.66
N HIS A 188 7.41 3.99 -16.46
CA HIS A 188 7.77 5.22 -15.75
C HIS A 188 7.17 5.30 -14.33
N ALA A 189 6.47 4.26 -13.87
CA ALA A 189 5.81 4.25 -12.57
C ALA A 189 6.83 4.30 -11.43
N THR A 190 6.45 5.02 -10.37
CA THR A 190 7.24 5.14 -9.13
C THR A 190 6.66 4.34 -7.97
N ARG A 191 5.38 3.95 -8.05
CA ARG A 191 4.69 3.10 -7.07
C ARG A 191 4.92 1.62 -7.39
N PRO A 192 4.79 0.69 -6.43
CA PRO A 192 5.08 -0.72 -6.67
C PRO A 192 3.99 -1.47 -7.46
N ASP A 193 2.82 -0.85 -7.66
CA ASP A 193 1.65 -1.44 -8.31
C ASP A 193 1.92 -1.72 -9.79
N CYS A 194 1.81 -2.99 -10.19
CA CYS A 194 1.96 -3.41 -11.58
C CYS A 194 1.22 -4.73 -11.78
N GLN A 195 0.28 -4.75 -12.73
CA GLN A 195 -0.42 -5.96 -13.18
C GLN A 195 -0.11 -6.31 -14.64
N CYS A 196 0.76 -5.57 -15.36
CA CYS A 196 0.99 -5.90 -16.76
C CYS A 196 1.67 -7.25 -16.97
N SER A 197 1.49 -7.80 -18.18
CA SER A 197 2.18 -9.00 -18.68
C SER A 197 3.70 -8.94 -18.63
N CYS A 198 4.25 -7.74 -18.40
CA CYS A 198 5.66 -7.50 -18.12
C CYS A 198 6.16 -8.10 -16.80
N ARG A 199 5.28 -8.54 -15.89
CA ARG A 199 5.63 -9.13 -14.58
C ARG A 199 6.53 -8.23 -13.73
N ALA A 200 6.32 -6.92 -13.86
CA ALA A 200 7.16 -5.86 -13.30
C ALA A 200 8.63 -5.81 -13.77
N LYS A 201 9.06 -6.62 -14.76
CA LYS A 201 10.44 -6.61 -15.30
C LYS A 201 10.88 -5.23 -15.79
N TYR A 202 9.98 -4.51 -16.46
CA TYR A 202 10.23 -3.16 -17.00
C TYR A 202 9.65 -2.03 -16.15
N HIS A 203 8.99 -2.38 -15.04
CA HIS A 203 8.28 -1.43 -14.18
C HIS A 203 9.26 -0.46 -13.52
N GLY A 204 8.97 0.85 -13.58
CA GLY A 204 9.86 1.88 -13.04
C GLY A 204 11.31 1.77 -13.57
N LYS A 205 11.45 1.43 -14.86
CA LYS A 205 12.72 1.15 -15.54
C LYS A 205 13.53 -0.01 -14.94
N GLY A 206 12.88 -0.95 -14.27
CA GLY A 206 13.52 -2.11 -13.65
C GLY A 206 14.35 -1.79 -12.39
N LYS A 207 14.37 -0.53 -11.93
CA LYS A 207 15.21 -0.10 -10.80
C LYS A 207 14.75 -0.63 -9.43
N TRP A 208 13.52 -1.12 -9.33
CA TRP A 208 12.95 -1.56 -8.06
C TRP A 208 13.66 -2.78 -7.46
N LYS A 209 14.29 -3.61 -8.30
CA LYS A 209 15.09 -4.78 -7.91
C LYS A 209 16.60 -4.51 -7.79
N ALA A 210 17.03 -3.24 -7.90
CA ALA A 210 18.44 -2.90 -7.80
C ALA A 210 19.04 -3.31 -6.45
N GLY A 211 20.17 -4.01 -6.49
CA GLY A 211 20.89 -4.49 -5.31
C GLY A 211 20.37 -5.81 -4.73
N TRP A 212 19.39 -6.47 -5.37
CA TRP A 212 18.92 -7.80 -5.01
C TRP A 212 19.40 -8.83 -6.04
N ILE A 213 19.70 -10.05 -5.60
CA ILE A 213 20.08 -11.15 -6.48
C ILE A 213 18.83 -11.99 -6.74
N GLU A 214 18.38 -12.00 -7.98
CA GLU A 214 17.31 -12.86 -8.47
C GLU A 214 17.87 -14.26 -8.74
N VAL A 215 17.34 -15.28 -8.05
CA VAL A 215 17.84 -16.67 -8.17
C VAL A 215 16.92 -17.56 -8.99
N ASN A 216 15.63 -17.25 -9.03
CA ASN A 216 14.65 -17.97 -9.84
C ASN A 216 13.41 -17.10 -10.09
N GLU A 217 12.71 -17.36 -11.19
CA GLU A 217 11.41 -16.78 -11.51
C GLU A 217 10.49 -17.84 -12.14
N PHE A 218 9.21 -17.85 -11.78
CA PHE A 218 8.22 -18.78 -12.31
C PHE A 218 6.79 -18.28 -12.13
N ASP A 219 5.83 -18.86 -12.86
CA ASP A 219 4.43 -18.47 -12.79
C ASP A 219 3.56 -19.58 -12.19
N THR A 220 2.45 -19.20 -11.57
CA THR A 220 1.40 -20.10 -11.08
C THR A 220 0.03 -19.49 -11.33
N ASP A 221 -1.01 -20.30 -11.44
CA ASP A 221 -2.40 -19.84 -11.42
C ASP A 221 -3.07 -20.23 -10.10
N TYR A 222 -3.84 -19.31 -9.51
CA TYR A 222 -4.58 -19.54 -8.27
C TYR A 222 -5.97 -18.90 -8.37
N HIS A 223 -7.03 -19.72 -8.34
CA HIS A 223 -8.43 -19.28 -8.52
C HIS A 223 -8.68 -18.37 -9.75
N GLY A 224 -7.97 -18.61 -10.85
CA GLY A 224 -8.10 -17.84 -12.08
C GLY A 224 -7.24 -16.57 -12.14
N ASP A 225 -6.54 -16.22 -11.06
CA ASP A 225 -5.54 -15.16 -11.04
C ASP A 225 -4.17 -15.74 -11.40
N SER A 226 -3.46 -15.10 -12.34
CA SER A 226 -2.08 -15.48 -12.68
C SER A 226 -1.08 -14.73 -11.79
N TRP A 227 -0.13 -15.47 -11.23
CA TRP A 227 0.88 -14.98 -10.30
C TRP A 227 2.27 -15.22 -10.86
N HIS A 228 3.10 -14.18 -10.80
CA HIS A 228 4.52 -14.27 -11.07
C HIS A 228 5.30 -14.25 -9.76
N TRP A 229 6.16 -15.24 -9.58
CA TRP A 229 6.99 -15.41 -8.40
C TRP A 229 8.43 -15.14 -8.77
N THR A 230 9.09 -14.30 -7.97
CA THR A 230 10.51 -14.07 -8.06
C THR A 230 11.16 -14.40 -6.72
N VAL A 231 12.17 -15.25 -6.75
CA VAL A 231 12.96 -15.64 -5.58
C VAL A 231 14.19 -14.74 -5.52
N PHE A 232 14.37 -14.08 -4.38
CA PHE A 232 15.50 -13.18 -4.15
C PHE A 232 16.36 -13.68 -3.00
N THR A 233 17.68 -13.55 -3.16
CA THR A 233 18.66 -13.74 -2.09
C THR A 233 19.39 -12.43 -1.79
N ARG A 234 19.88 -12.30 -0.56
CA ARG A 234 20.74 -11.18 -0.17
C ARG A 234 22.07 -11.30 -0.92
N ASN A 235 22.60 -10.18 -1.40
CA ASN A 235 23.99 -10.15 -1.84
C ASN A 235 24.91 -10.42 -0.63
N THR A 236 25.57 -11.57 -0.62
CA THR A 236 26.51 -11.96 0.43
C THR A 236 27.90 -11.35 0.22
N ASP A 237 28.18 -10.84 -0.98
CA ASP A 237 29.53 -10.48 -1.42
C ASP A 237 29.83 -8.99 -1.23
N GLY A 238 29.22 -8.41 -0.19
CA GLY A 238 29.47 -7.04 0.29
C GLY A 238 30.45 -6.96 1.44
N ARG A 239 31.43 -7.88 1.50
CA ARG A 239 32.64 -7.81 2.32
C ARG A 239 33.83 -8.21 1.47
#